data_AF-A0A939VRZ7-F1
#
_entry.id   AF-A0A939VRZ7-F1
#
_cell.length_a   1.000
_cell.length_b   1.000
_cell.length_c   1.000
_cell.angle_alpha   90.00
_cell.angle_beta   90.00
_cell.angle_gamma   90.00
#
_symmetry.space_group_name_H-M   'P 1'
#
loop_
_entity.id
_entity.type
_entity.pdbx_description
1 polymer ?
#
loop_
_entity_poly.entity_id
_entity_poly.type
_entity_poly.pdbx_seq_one_letter_code
_entity_poly.pdbx_strand_id
1 'polypeptide(L)'
;MTRQELYKAMEHEKIIMYEEFLAHLNRTPLAELVARWAGVLELAKEHEIRRNRADWIAMFFWNSTSLTVGEDELIRRMEARKRESQKREAEERKRKEQLIHDKLSTKKLRCWKFMSSADRKRLVEEFLPQTDEFYQEYVREHYLRKLDFMDDRTLLAWFWDAIPPFSLQEINALGSAA
;
A
#
# COMPACT_ATOMS: atom_id res chain seq x y z
N MET A 1 2.26 -21.76 -9.66
CA MET A 1 1.90 -22.69 -10.75
C MET A 1 2.52 -24.04 -10.44
N THR A 2 1.70 -25.09 -10.34
CA THR A 2 2.13 -26.48 -10.19
C THR A 2 2.27 -27.16 -11.55
N ARG A 3 2.87 -28.35 -11.59
CA ARG A 3 2.99 -29.14 -12.82
C ARG A 3 1.62 -29.53 -13.39
N GLN A 4 0.67 -29.89 -12.53
CA GLN A 4 -0.70 -30.22 -12.96
C GLN A 4 -1.42 -29.00 -13.52
N GLU A 5 -1.23 -27.82 -12.92
CA GLU A 5 -1.79 -26.56 -13.46
C GLU A 5 -1.21 -26.23 -14.83
N LEU A 6 0.10 -26.47 -15.04
CA LEU A 6 0.73 -26.29 -16.34
C LEU A 6 0.13 -27.23 -17.40
N TYR A 7 -0.06 -28.51 -17.06
CA TYR A 7 -0.66 -29.48 -18.00
C TYR A 7 -2.09 -29.11 -18.35
N LYS A 8 -2.90 -28.71 -17.36
CA LYS A 8 -4.24 -28.18 -17.60
C LYS A 8 -4.23 -26.93 -18.48
N ALA A 9 -3.25 -26.04 -18.31
CA ALA A 9 -3.10 -24.87 -19.16
C ALA A 9 -2.73 -25.25 -20.60
N MET A 10 -1.84 -26.24 -20.79
CA MET A 10 -1.48 -26.77 -22.12
C MET A 10 -2.68 -27.46 -22.81
N GLU A 11 -3.45 -28.23 -22.06
CA GLU A 11 -4.70 -28.84 -22.53
C GLU A 11 -5.75 -27.79 -22.91
N HIS A 12 -5.86 -26.71 -22.13
CA HIS A 12 -6.74 -25.58 -22.44
C HIS A 12 -6.35 -24.92 -23.76
N GLU A 13 -5.05 -24.85 -24.05
CA GLU A 13 -4.51 -24.39 -25.32
C GLU A 13 -4.61 -25.43 -26.45
N LYS A 14 -5.25 -26.58 -26.18
CA LYS A 14 -5.45 -27.70 -27.10
C LYS A 14 -4.15 -28.31 -27.63
N ILE A 15 -3.08 -28.24 -26.85
CA ILE A 15 -1.81 -28.88 -27.16
C ILE A 15 -1.96 -30.39 -26.98
N ILE A 16 -1.57 -31.17 -27.99
CA ILE A 16 -1.63 -32.63 -27.94
C ILE A 16 -0.45 -33.13 -27.08
N MET A 17 -0.79 -33.78 -25.97
CA MET A 17 0.17 -34.32 -25.00
C MET A 17 0.54 -35.77 -25.35
N TYR A 18 1.29 -35.98 -26.43
CA TYR A 18 1.77 -37.30 -26.82
C TYR A 18 2.91 -37.80 -25.90
N GLU A 19 3.19 -39.10 -25.91
CA GLU A 19 4.04 -39.76 -24.90
C GLU A 19 5.44 -39.14 -24.79
N GLU A 20 6.10 -38.87 -25.90
CA GLU A 20 7.43 -38.27 -25.90
C GLU A 20 7.43 -36.84 -25.37
N PHE A 21 6.40 -36.04 -25.69
CA PHE A 21 6.23 -34.69 -25.16
C PHE A 21 6.03 -34.70 -23.65
N LEU A 22 5.15 -35.58 -23.16
CA LEU A 22 4.93 -35.79 -21.73
C LEU A 22 6.18 -36.28 -21.00
N ALA A 23 6.92 -37.21 -21.60
CA ALA A 23 8.18 -37.69 -21.05
C ALA A 23 9.22 -36.57 -20.92
N HIS A 24 9.32 -35.70 -21.93
CA HIS A 24 10.20 -34.54 -21.86
C HIS A 24 9.76 -33.57 -20.77
N LEU A 25 8.47 -33.20 -20.73
CA LEU A 25 7.91 -32.37 -19.67
C LEU A 25 8.23 -32.92 -18.28
N ASN A 26 8.03 -34.22 -18.04
CA ASN A 26 8.25 -34.85 -16.74
C ASN A 26 9.71 -34.79 -16.28
N ARG A 27 10.68 -34.84 -17.21
CA ARG A 27 12.11 -34.76 -16.91
C ARG A 27 12.58 -33.32 -16.67
N THR A 28 11.93 -32.33 -17.26
CA THR A 28 12.31 -30.92 -17.10
C THR A 28 11.91 -30.38 -15.72
N PRO A 29 12.78 -29.60 -15.06
CA PRO A 29 12.44 -28.90 -13.82
C PRO A 29 11.22 -27.99 -13.98
N LEU A 30 10.36 -27.94 -12.96
CA LEU A 30 9.12 -27.15 -13.02
C LEU A 30 9.39 -25.65 -13.24
N ALA A 31 10.44 -25.09 -12.63
CA ALA A 31 10.79 -23.68 -12.79
C ALA A 31 11.07 -23.32 -14.26
N GLU A 32 11.84 -24.16 -14.96
CA GLU A 32 12.13 -23.98 -16.37
C GLU A 32 10.87 -24.12 -17.22
N LEU A 33 10.02 -25.11 -16.94
CA LEU A 33 8.75 -25.27 -17.64
C LEU A 33 7.82 -24.07 -17.48
N VAL A 34 7.77 -23.50 -16.28
CA VAL A 34 6.98 -22.30 -15.98
C VAL A 34 7.52 -21.10 -16.76
N ALA A 35 8.84 -20.93 -16.83
CA ALA A 35 9.47 -19.89 -17.63
C ALA A 35 9.17 -20.08 -19.13
N ARG A 36 9.46 -21.25 -19.69
CA ARG A 36 9.15 -21.57 -21.10
C ARG A 36 7.69 -21.34 -21.46
N TRP A 37 6.78 -21.71 -20.55
CA TRP A 37 5.35 -21.49 -20.72
C TRP A 37 4.99 -20.01 -20.74
N ALA A 38 5.53 -19.23 -19.81
CA ALA A 38 5.33 -17.78 -19.81
C ALA A 38 5.87 -17.14 -21.10
N GLY A 39 7.09 -17.51 -21.50
CA GLY A 39 7.74 -16.92 -22.66
C GLY A 39 7.07 -17.29 -23.98
N VAL A 40 6.68 -18.55 -24.19
CA VAL A 40 5.98 -18.94 -25.43
C VAL A 40 4.63 -18.25 -25.56
N LEU A 41 3.94 -17.99 -24.44
CA LEU A 41 2.67 -17.25 -24.46
C LEU A 41 2.88 -15.76 -24.77
N GLU A 42 3.94 -15.15 -24.27
CA GLU A 42 4.28 -13.76 -24.62
C GLU A 42 4.71 -13.65 -26.09
N LEU A 43 5.55 -14.56 -26.58
CA LEU A 43 5.94 -14.61 -27.99
C LEU A 43 4.73 -14.83 -28.91
N ALA A 44 3.79 -15.69 -28.52
CA ALA A 44 2.56 -15.90 -29.29
C ALA A 44 1.70 -14.63 -29.38
N LYS A 45 1.71 -13.77 -28.34
CA LYS A 45 1.04 -12.47 -28.37
C LYS A 45 1.78 -11.47 -29.26
N GLU A 46 3.10 -11.39 -29.12
CA GLU A 46 3.95 -10.48 -29.89
C GLU A 46 3.85 -10.76 -31.40
N HIS A 47 3.82 -12.03 -31.78
CA HIS A 47 3.64 -12.45 -33.17
C HIS A 47 2.17 -12.52 -33.63
N GLU A 48 1.22 -12.09 -32.79
CA GLU A 48 -0.22 -12.11 -33.07
C GLU A 48 -0.73 -13.45 -33.61
N ILE A 49 -0.25 -14.57 -33.07
CA ILE A 49 -0.57 -15.91 -33.57
C ILE A 49 -2.05 -16.24 -33.29
N ARG A 50 -2.86 -16.26 -34.34
CA ARG A 50 -4.30 -16.56 -34.27
C ARG A 50 -4.68 -17.93 -34.83
N ARG A 51 -4.06 -18.35 -35.94
CA ARG A 51 -4.31 -19.66 -36.57
C ARG A 51 -3.28 -20.67 -36.09
N ASN A 52 -3.70 -21.92 -35.88
CA ASN A 52 -2.85 -23.03 -35.44
C ASN A 52 -2.01 -22.71 -34.20
N ARG A 53 -2.59 -21.92 -33.27
CA ARG A 53 -1.89 -21.42 -32.08
C ARG A 53 -1.37 -22.55 -31.20
N ALA A 54 -2.14 -23.64 -31.06
CA ALA A 54 -1.75 -24.82 -30.30
C ALA A 54 -0.45 -25.44 -30.84
N ASP A 55 -0.41 -25.71 -32.15
CA ASP A 55 0.75 -26.31 -32.83
C ASP A 55 1.96 -25.38 -32.77
N TRP A 56 1.72 -24.07 -32.97
CA TRP A 56 2.77 -23.06 -32.87
C TRP A 56 3.38 -23.05 -31.47
N ILE A 57 2.55 -23.01 -30.42
CA ILE A 57 3.04 -23.04 -29.04
C ILE A 57 3.80 -24.33 -28.76
N ALA A 58 3.27 -25.49 -29.15
CA ALA A 58 3.95 -26.77 -28.96
C ALA A 58 5.33 -26.81 -29.63
N MET A 59 5.43 -26.26 -30.85
CA MET A 59 6.67 -26.20 -31.62
C MET A 59 7.69 -25.24 -31.00
N PHE A 60 7.27 -24.06 -30.55
CA PHE A 60 8.17 -23.03 -30.03
C PHE A 60 8.42 -23.13 -28.52
N PHE A 61 7.67 -23.95 -27.78
CA PHE A 61 7.81 -24.10 -26.33
C PHE A 61 9.24 -24.50 -25.90
N TRP A 62 9.89 -25.35 -26.68
CA TRP A 62 11.24 -25.84 -26.40
C TRP A 62 12.36 -24.92 -26.92
N ASN A 63 12.03 -23.84 -27.62
CA ASN A 63 13.01 -22.86 -28.09
C ASN A 63 13.71 -22.16 -26.91
N SER A 64 14.99 -21.85 -27.04
CA SER A 64 15.75 -21.09 -26.05
C SER A 64 15.17 -19.69 -25.83
N THR A 65 14.64 -19.05 -26.88
CA THR A 65 13.97 -17.74 -26.76
C THR A 65 12.76 -17.80 -25.82
N SER A 66 11.98 -18.88 -25.86
CA SER A 66 10.83 -19.07 -24.96
C SER A 66 11.27 -19.18 -23.50
N LEU A 67 12.46 -19.72 -23.22
CA LEU A 67 13.01 -19.74 -21.87
C LEU A 67 13.42 -18.33 -21.43
N THR A 68 14.25 -17.64 -22.21
CA THR A 68 14.78 -16.30 -21.86
C THR A 68 13.67 -15.26 -21.68
N VAL A 69 12.75 -15.14 -22.65
CA VAL A 69 11.60 -14.23 -22.55
C VAL A 69 10.73 -14.59 -21.35
N GLY A 70 10.61 -15.89 -21.06
CA GLY A 70 9.89 -16.41 -19.91
C GLY A 70 10.48 -15.98 -18.57
N GLU A 71 11.80 -16.10 -18.42
CA GLU A 71 12.51 -15.68 -17.21
C GLU A 71 12.35 -14.17 -16.96
N ASP A 72 12.55 -13.35 -17.99
CA ASP A 72 12.37 -11.90 -17.92
C ASP A 72 10.93 -11.51 -17.55
N GLU A 73 9.94 -12.17 -18.14
CA GLU A 73 8.54 -11.92 -17.84
C GLU A 73 8.17 -12.32 -16.41
N LEU A 74 8.71 -13.43 -15.91
CA LEU A 74 8.50 -13.86 -14.52
C LEU A 74 9.12 -12.86 -13.53
N ILE A 75 10.34 -12.38 -13.80
CA ILE A 75 11.00 -11.34 -13.00
C ILE A 75 10.12 -10.08 -12.99
N ARG A 76 9.68 -9.60 -14.15
CA ARG A 76 8.79 -8.44 -14.27
C ARG A 76 7.51 -8.60 -13.46
N ARG A 77 6.85 -9.77 -13.53
CA ARG A 77 5.63 -10.08 -12.75
C ARG A 77 5.90 -10.13 -11.24
N MET A 78 7.05 -10.64 -10.81
CA MET A 78 7.43 -10.65 -9.39
C MET A 78 7.65 -9.23 -8.87
N GLU A 79 8.38 -8.39 -9.62
CA GLU A 79 8.60 -7.00 -9.24
C GLU A 79 7.30 -6.19 -9.20
N ALA A 80 6.41 -6.38 -10.19
CA ALA A 80 5.11 -5.73 -10.21
C ALA A 80 4.28 -6.09 -8.98
N ARG A 81 4.21 -7.38 -8.62
CA ARG A 81 3.51 -7.84 -7.41
C ARG A 81 4.12 -7.27 -6.13
N LYS A 82 5.45 -7.19 -6.05
CA LYS A 82 6.15 -6.58 -4.91
C LYS A 82 5.79 -5.10 -4.76
N ARG A 83 5.84 -4.34 -5.86
CA ARG A 83 5.46 -2.91 -5.86
C ARG A 83 3.99 -2.72 -5.48
N GLU A 84 3.11 -3.59 -5.94
CA GLU A 84 1.69 -3.53 -5.59
C GLU A 84 1.44 -3.84 -4.10
N SER A 85 2.10 -4.86 -3.54
CA SER A 85 2.03 -5.16 -2.11
C SER A 85 2.49 -3.96 -1.28
N GLN A 86 3.63 -3.38 -1.63
CA GLN A 86 4.17 -2.20 -0.95
C GLN A 86 3.21 -1.01 -0.99
N LYS A 87 2.55 -0.77 -2.13
CA LYS A 87 1.53 0.28 -2.24
C LYS A 87 0.34 0.00 -1.32
N ARG A 88 -0.18 -1.22 -1.32
CA ARG A 88 -1.31 -1.62 -0.46
C ARG A 88 -0.97 -1.49 1.02
N GLU A 89 0.22 -1.92 1.42
CA GLU A 89 0.72 -1.78 2.79
C GLU A 89 0.87 -0.31 3.20
N ALA A 90 1.41 0.54 2.32
CA ALA A 90 1.52 1.98 2.56
C ALA A 90 0.14 2.66 2.67
N GLU A 91 -0.82 2.28 1.83
CA GLU A 91 -2.19 2.77 1.90
C GLU A 91 -2.90 2.33 3.19
N GLU A 92 -2.73 1.08 3.61
CA GLU A 92 -3.30 0.58 4.86
C GLU A 92 -2.68 1.30 6.06
N ARG A 93 -1.36 1.50 6.05
CA ARG A 93 -0.66 2.29 7.08
C ARG A 93 -1.20 3.71 7.16
N LYS A 94 -1.32 4.40 6.02
CA LYS A 94 -1.88 5.76 5.95
C LYS A 94 -3.32 5.82 6.46
N ARG A 95 -4.14 4.81 6.16
CA ARG A 95 -5.52 4.70 6.70
C ARG A 95 -5.53 4.54 8.22
N LYS A 96 -4.64 3.70 8.77
CA LYS A 96 -4.51 3.53 10.23
C LYS A 96 -4.04 4.81 10.91
N GLU A 97 -3.05 5.49 10.34
CA GLU A 97 -2.54 6.77 10.83
C GLU A 97 -3.65 7.84 10.81
N GLN A 98 -4.41 7.94 9.71
CA GLN A 98 -5.55 8.87 9.63
C GLN A 98 -6.62 8.57 10.68
N LEU A 99 -6.97 7.29 10.88
CA LEU A 99 -7.96 6.91 11.89
C LEU A 99 -7.50 7.28 13.31
N ILE A 100 -6.21 7.09 13.62
CA ILE A 100 -5.63 7.50 14.90
C ILE A 100 -5.66 9.02 15.03
N HIS A 101 -5.25 9.73 13.99
CA HIS A 101 -5.28 11.19 13.92
C HIS A 101 -6.70 11.71 14.20
N ASP A 102 -7.72 11.25 13.48
CA ASP A 102 -9.11 11.71 13.63
C ASP A 102 -9.67 11.43 15.04
N LYS A 103 -9.34 10.27 15.62
CA LYS A 103 -9.71 9.93 17.00
C LYS A 103 -9.05 10.88 18.01
N LEU A 104 -7.76 11.18 17.82
CA LEU A 104 -7.06 12.15 18.65
C LEU A 104 -7.65 13.55 18.44
N SER A 105 -8.00 13.95 17.21
CA SER A 105 -8.56 15.27 16.90
C SER A 105 -9.83 15.50 17.68
N THR A 106 -10.71 14.50 17.66
CA THR A 106 -11.99 14.55 18.36
C THR A 106 -11.79 14.71 19.87
N LYS A 107 -10.79 14.02 20.44
CA LYS A 107 -10.47 14.08 21.87
C LYS A 107 -9.82 15.42 22.25
N LYS A 108 -8.89 15.92 21.43
CA LYS A 108 -8.28 17.26 21.54
C LYS A 108 -9.34 18.34 21.59
N LEU A 109 -10.23 18.36 20.59
CA LEU A 109 -11.33 19.33 20.51
C LEU A 109 -12.26 19.26 21.72
N ARG A 110 -12.58 18.05 22.20
CA ARG A 110 -13.41 17.88 23.38
C ARG A 110 -12.74 18.49 24.62
N CYS A 111 -11.45 18.22 24.83
CA CYS A 111 -10.69 18.80 25.93
C CYS A 111 -10.69 20.34 25.84
N TRP A 112 -10.36 20.88 24.68
CA TRP A 112 -10.37 22.32 24.44
C TRP A 112 -11.72 22.97 24.79
N LYS A 113 -12.83 22.37 24.31
CA LYS A 113 -14.18 22.86 24.57
C LYS A 113 -14.56 22.81 26.05
N PHE A 114 -13.99 21.90 26.83
CA PHE A 114 -14.21 21.78 28.26
C PHE A 114 -13.36 22.76 29.10
N MET A 115 -12.22 23.22 28.59
CA MET A 115 -11.34 24.18 29.26
C MET A 115 -11.97 25.57 29.33
N SER A 116 -11.66 26.33 30.39
CA SER A 116 -12.03 27.74 30.50
C SER A 116 -11.19 28.61 29.55
N SER A 117 -11.68 29.82 29.22
CA SER A 117 -10.91 30.79 28.40
C SER A 117 -9.55 31.13 29.02
N ALA A 118 -9.47 31.19 30.36
CA ALA A 118 -8.23 31.44 31.08
C ALA A 118 -7.24 30.26 30.92
N ASP A 119 -7.72 29.03 31.05
CA ASP A 119 -6.88 27.82 30.91
C ASP A 119 -6.41 27.64 29.47
N ARG A 120 -7.25 27.94 28.48
CA ARG A 120 -6.88 27.93 27.05
C ARG A 120 -5.74 28.89 26.75
N LYS A 121 -5.82 30.12 27.27
CA LYS A 121 -4.76 31.13 27.12
C LYS A 121 -3.47 30.67 27.77
N ARG A 122 -3.54 30.21 29.02
CA ARG A 122 -2.38 29.70 29.75
C ARG A 122 -1.71 28.56 28.99
N LEU A 123 -2.48 27.61 28.49
CA LEU A 123 -1.98 26.46 27.73
C LEU A 123 -1.23 26.89 26.46
N VAL A 124 -1.78 27.83 25.69
CA VAL A 124 -1.10 28.37 24.50
C VAL A 124 0.15 29.12 24.90
N GLU A 125 0.11 29.95 25.94
CA GLU A 125 1.26 30.71 26.43
C GLU A 125 2.39 29.81 26.96
N GLU A 126 2.08 28.65 27.54
CA GLU A 126 3.05 27.64 27.97
C GLU A 126 3.67 26.88 26.79
N PHE A 127 2.91 26.72 25.69
CA PHE A 127 3.36 26.04 24.49
C PHE A 127 4.24 26.94 23.59
N LEU A 128 3.90 28.22 23.46
CA LEU A 128 4.58 29.16 22.54
C LEU A 128 6.11 29.20 22.67
N PRO A 129 6.73 29.20 23.87
CA PRO A 129 8.18 29.21 23.99
C PRO A 129 8.89 28.01 23.35
N GLN A 130 8.17 26.91 23.08
CA GLN A 130 8.70 25.68 22.49
C GLN A 130 8.67 25.70 20.95
N THR A 131 8.04 26.71 20.35
CA THR A 131 7.91 26.87 18.88
C THR A 131 8.90 27.90 18.34
N ASP A 132 9.00 27.99 17.02
CA ASP A 132 9.84 29.00 16.36
C ASP A 132 9.34 30.44 16.57
N GLU A 133 10.24 31.40 16.41
CA GLU A 133 10.02 32.83 16.67
C GLU A 133 8.89 33.41 15.80
N PHE A 134 8.82 33.00 14.52
CA PHE A 134 7.76 33.43 13.61
C PHE A 134 6.39 32.94 14.07
N TYR A 135 6.27 31.66 14.41
CA TYR A 135 5.03 31.10 14.95
C TYR A 135 4.59 31.83 16.23
N GLN A 136 5.54 32.13 17.13
CA GLN A 136 5.27 32.84 18.37
C GLN A 136 4.66 34.23 18.13
N GLU A 137 5.29 35.02 17.27
CA GLU A 137 4.83 36.37 16.92
C GLU A 137 3.44 36.31 16.27
N TYR A 138 3.27 35.42 15.29
CA TYR A 138 2.02 35.27 14.55
C TYR A 138 0.84 34.88 15.46
N VAL A 139 1.03 33.91 16.37
CA VAL A 139 -0.02 33.51 17.31
C VAL A 139 -0.39 34.64 18.26
N ARG A 140 0.60 35.37 18.79
CA ARG A 140 0.37 36.50 19.71
C ARG A 140 -0.42 37.62 19.04
N GLU A 141 -0.10 37.94 17.79
CA GLU A 141 -0.77 39.01 17.05
C GLU A 141 -2.18 38.62 16.58
N HIS A 142 -2.35 37.40 16.06
CA HIS A 142 -3.56 37.07 15.30
C HIS A 142 -4.55 36.17 16.05
N TYR A 143 -4.08 35.28 16.93
CA TYR A 143 -4.92 34.21 17.50
C TYR A 143 -5.18 34.34 18.99
N LEU A 144 -4.23 34.85 19.78
CA LEU A 144 -4.32 34.86 21.25
C LEU A 144 -5.55 35.61 21.78
N ARG A 145 -5.97 36.68 21.09
CA ARG A 145 -7.17 37.47 21.42
C ARG A 145 -8.48 36.83 20.96
N LYS A 146 -8.42 35.88 20.02
CA LYS A 146 -9.57 35.27 19.34
C LYS A 146 -9.74 33.78 19.67
N LEU A 147 -9.02 33.27 20.66
CA LEU A 147 -8.99 31.85 21.04
C LEU A 147 -10.38 31.21 21.23
N ASP A 148 -11.31 31.94 21.83
CA ASP A 148 -12.66 31.43 22.10
C ASP A 148 -13.58 31.40 20.87
N PHE A 149 -13.21 32.09 19.79
CA PHE A 149 -14.00 32.22 18.57
C PHE A 149 -13.40 31.46 17.38
N MET A 150 -12.27 30.78 17.58
CA MET A 150 -11.68 29.97 16.51
C MET A 150 -12.55 28.76 16.20
N ASP A 151 -12.69 28.47 14.92
CA ASP A 151 -13.30 27.23 14.46
C ASP A 151 -12.38 26.03 14.73
N ASP A 152 -13.00 24.85 14.81
CA ASP A 152 -12.31 23.61 15.14
C ASP A 152 -11.15 23.30 14.17
N ARG A 153 -11.26 23.66 12.89
CA ARG A 153 -10.22 23.38 11.88
C ARG A 153 -9.01 24.30 12.07
N THR A 154 -9.23 25.60 12.28
CA THR A 154 -8.15 26.55 12.57
C THR A 154 -7.47 26.20 13.88
N LEU A 155 -8.24 25.84 14.90
CA LEU A 155 -7.70 25.42 16.20
C LEU A 155 -6.79 24.21 16.07
N LEU A 156 -7.23 23.14 15.38
CA LEU A 156 -6.39 21.96 15.18
C LEU A 156 -5.23 22.22 14.24
N ALA A 157 -5.33 23.12 13.27
CA ALA A 157 -4.21 23.43 12.38
C ALA A 157 -3.04 24.10 13.13
N TRP A 158 -3.36 25.00 14.06
CA TRP A 158 -2.34 25.78 14.76
C TRP A 158 -1.94 25.15 16.09
N PHE A 159 -2.90 24.68 16.88
CA PHE A 159 -2.67 24.29 18.28
C PHE A 159 -2.76 22.78 18.52
N TRP A 160 -2.65 21.96 17.46
CA TRP A 160 -2.72 20.51 17.60
C TRP A 160 -1.82 19.98 18.70
N ASP A 161 -0.55 20.38 18.71
CA ASP A 161 0.46 19.88 19.63
C ASP A 161 0.30 20.46 21.05
N ALA A 162 -0.21 21.69 21.15
CA ALA A 162 -0.48 22.34 22.43
C ALA A 162 -1.61 21.67 23.21
N ILE A 163 -2.67 21.24 22.51
CA ILE A 163 -3.88 20.74 23.14
C ILE A 163 -3.64 19.33 23.69
N PRO A 164 -3.86 19.05 24.99
CA PRO A 164 -3.87 17.69 25.51
C PRO A 164 -5.06 16.96 24.89
N PRO A 165 -4.81 15.80 24.26
CA PRO A 165 -4.52 14.60 24.99
C PRO A 165 -3.38 13.79 24.34
N PHE A 166 -2.27 13.65 25.06
CA PHE A 166 -1.16 12.80 24.64
C PHE A 166 -1.57 11.32 24.81
N SER A 167 -1.00 10.47 23.93
CA SER A 167 -1.22 9.02 23.74
C SER A 167 -2.65 8.44 23.87
N LEU A 168 -3.03 7.48 23.01
CA LEU A 168 -4.33 6.78 23.15
C LEU A 168 -4.47 6.04 24.49
N GLN A 169 -3.35 5.70 25.15
CA GLN A 169 -3.28 4.98 26.42
C GLN A 169 -3.67 5.88 27.61
N GLU A 170 -3.13 7.09 27.69
CA GLU A 170 -3.45 8.07 28.74
C GLU A 170 -4.93 8.49 28.69
N ILE A 171 -5.55 8.45 27.51
CA ILE A 171 -6.95 8.84 27.34
C ILE A 171 -7.93 7.75 27.80
N ASN A 172 -7.57 6.47 27.68
CA ASN A 172 -8.41 5.40 28.23
C ASN A 172 -8.44 5.46 29.77
N ALA A 173 -7.37 5.95 30.39
CA ALA A 173 -7.32 6.19 31.84
C ALA A 173 -8.18 7.40 32.28
N LEU A 174 -8.25 8.46 31.46
CA LEU A 174 -9.12 9.62 31.74
C LEU A 174 -10.61 9.33 31.48
N GLY A 175 -10.93 8.35 30.64
CA GLY A 175 -12.31 7.89 30.39
C GLY A 175 -12.85 6.89 31.41
N SER A 176 -12.02 6.31 32.27
CA SER A 176 -12.44 5.41 33.36
C SER A 176 -12.61 6.10 34.72
N ALA A 177 -12.36 7.41 34.78
CA ALA A 177 -12.43 8.22 35.99
C ALA A 177 -13.69 9.11 36.07
N ALA A 178 -14.67 8.91 35.19
CA ALA A 178 -15.97 9.57 35.18
C ALA A 178 -17.09 8.52 35.19
#